data_AF-A0A0M4GT27-F1
#
_entry.id   AF-A0A0M4GT27-F1
#
_cell.length_a   1.000
_cell.length_b   1.000
_cell.length_c   1.000
_cell.angle_alpha   90.00
_cell.angle_beta   90.00
_cell.angle_gamma   90.00
#
_symmetry.space_group_name_H-M   'P 1'
#
loop_
_entity.id
_entity.type
_entity.pdbx_description
1 polymer ?
#
loop_
_entity_poly.entity_id
_entity_poly.type
_entity_poly.pdbx_seq_one_letter_code
_entity_poly.pdbx_strand_id
1 'polypeptide(L)'
;MTTSRDAGEDLLRILDELDTLIASARSMPMSASAIVHRQDALELIEKARESVPRAVRRAEQIVADADAVLAQGKAEAERIVLRAQEEAERLAASENVVRMANDRADAIVSTAEERAGALRRGADEYSDRSLAFLEAEINRLAEQVRAGREVLAGRLGGAQHGEGPEPAQESSRRFAGWSVDPTASR
;
A
#
# COMPACT_ATOMS: atom_id res chain seq x y z
N MET A 1 -40.46 -33.28 27.16
CA MET A 1 -40.29 -32.86 25.76
C MET A 1 -41.22 -33.69 24.89
N THR A 2 -42.48 -33.27 24.76
CA THR A 2 -43.48 -33.86 23.85
C THR A 2 -43.52 -32.96 22.60
N THR A 3 -42.67 -33.27 21.64
CA THR A 3 -42.33 -32.38 20.52
C THR A 3 -43.16 -32.74 19.29
N SER A 4 -44.06 -31.84 18.88
CA SER A 4 -44.74 -31.70 17.56
C SER A 4 -45.50 -32.89 16.97
N ARG A 5 -44.94 -34.09 17.01
CA ARG A 5 -45.53 -35.35 16.57
C ARG A 5 -46.78 -35.65 17.39
N ASP A 6 -46.64 -35.56 18.72
CA ASP A 6 -47.61 -36.03 19.70
C ASP A 6 -49.02 -35.42 19.56
N ALA A 7 -49.14 -34.09 19.47
CA ALA A 7 -50.47 -33.45 19.42
C ALA A 7 -51.19 -33.59 18.06
N GLY A 8 -50.43 -33.68 16.97
CA GLY A 8 -50.98 -33.96 15.64
C GLY A 8 -51.31 -35.44 15.45
N GLU A 9 -50.43 -36.32 15.92
CA GLU A 9 -50.66 -37.77 16.00
C GLU A 9 -51.85 -38.10 16.90
N ASP A 10 -52.05 -37.38 18.01
CA ASP A 10 -53.21 -37.53 18.89
C ASP A 10 -54.51 -37.23 18.17
N LEU A 11 -54.58 -36.13 17.43
CA LEU A 11 -55.78 -35.78 16.65
C LEU A 11 -56.03 -36.80 15.55
N LEU A 12 -55.00 -37.19 14.80
CA LEU A 12 -55.11 -38.20 13.75
C LEU A 12 -55.56 -39.55 14.32
N ARG A 13 -55.03 -39.95 15.48
CA ARG A 13 -55.43 -41.17 16.19
C ARG A 13 -56.89 -41.12 16.64
N ILE A 14 -57.37 -39.97 17.14
CA ILE A 14 -58.78 -39.80 17.51
C ILE A 14 -59.69 -39.90 16.26
N LEU A 15 -59.26 -39.34 15.13
CA LEU A 15 -59.99 -39.46 13.87
C LEU A 15 -60.01 -40.90 13.34
N ASP A 16 -58.89 -41.62 13.43
CA ASP A 16 -58.78 -43.04 13.04
C ASP A 16 -59.65 -43.94 13.95
N GLU A 17 -59.70 -43.64 15.25
CA GLU A 17 -60.60 -44.32 16.21
C GLU A 17 -62.07 -44.05 15.88
N LEU A 18 -62.41 -42.81 15.49
CA LEU A 18 -63.77 -42.45 15.08
C LEU A 18 -64.16 -43.15 13.76
N ASP A 19 -63.24 -43.23 12.80
CA ASP A 19 -63.44 -43.92 11.53
C ASP A 19 -63.64 -45.43 11.75
N THR A 20 -62.84 -46.03 12.64
CA THR A 20 -63.00 -47.44 13.05
C THR A 20 -64.34 -47.70 13.75
N LEU A 21 -64.78 -46.78 14.62
CA LEU A 21 -66.09 -46.86 15.29
C LEU A 21 -67.24 -46.86 14.27
N ILE A 22 -67.14 -46.02 13.24
CA ILE A 22 -68.15 -45.92 12.18
C ILE A 22 -68.09 -47.15 11.25
N ALA A 23 -66.90 -47.60 10.87
CA ALA A 23 -66.70 -48.74 9.97
C ALA A 23 -67.18 -50.08 10.56
N SER A 24 -67.05 -50.25 11.89
CA SER A 24 -67.48 -51.46 12.61
C SER A 24 -68.95 -51.42 13.06
N ALA A 25 -69.65 -50.31 12.81
CA ALA A 25 -71.03 -50.10 13.23
C ALA A 25 -72.02 -51.05 12.54
N ARG A 26 -73.07 -51.46 13.27
CA ARG A 26 -74.10 -52.35 12.72
C ARG A 26 -74.95 -51.59 11.69
N SER A 27 -74.86 -51.99 10.43
CA SER A 27 -75.65 -51.42 9.33
C SER A 27 -77.09 -51.96 9.32
N MET A 28 -78.05 -51.11 8.95
CA MET A 28 -79.45 -51.50 8.80
C MET A 28 -79.76 -51.95 7.35
N PRO A 29 -80.53 -53.03 7.13
CA PRO A 29 -80.93 -53.44 5.78
C PRO A 29 -81.73 -52.33 5.09
N MET A 30 -81.42 -52.07 3.81
CA MET A 30 -82.11 -51.08 2.96
C MET A 30 -81.99 -49.61 3.41
N SER A 31 -80.98 -49.25 4.23
CA SER A 31 -80.68 -47.86 4.62
C SER A 31 -79.18 -47.58 4.63
N ALA A 32 -78.79 -46.31 4.50
CA ALA A 32 -77.41 -45.84 4.70
C ALA A 32 -77.06 -45.62 6.20
N SER A 33 -77.97 -45.96 7.13
CA SER A 33 -77.79 -45.75 8.56
C SER A 33 -77.03 -46.89 9.24
N ALA A 34 -76.18 -46.54 10.21
CA ALA A 34 -75.48 -47.46 11.07
C ALA A 34 -75.76 -47.17 12.56
N ILE A 35 -75.85 -48.21 13.39
CA ILE A 35 -76.01 -48.11 14.83
C ILE A 35 -74.62 -48.06 15.47
N VAL A 36 -74.33 -46.96 16.15
CA VAL A 36 -73.11 -46.73 16.93
C VAL A 36 -73.43 -46.52 18.41
N HIS A 37 -72.51 -46.90 19.29
CA HIS A 37 -72.58 -46.55 20.70
C HIS A 37 -72.40 -45.04 20.86
N ARG A 38 -73.49 -44.36 21.23
CA ARG A 38 -73.53 -42.89 21.35
C ARG A 38 -72.49 -42.34 22.34
N GLN A 39 -72.23 -43.05 23.43
CA GLN A 39 -71.28 -42.63 24.46
C GLN A 39 -69.86 -42.56 23.88
N ASP A 40 -69.41 -43.63 23.23
CA ASP A 40 -68.07 -43.75 22.64
C ASP A 40 -67.83 -42.70 21.55
N ALA A 41 -68.82 -42.45 20.69
CA ALA A 41 -68.75 -41.42 19.67
C ALA A 41 -68.60 -40.01 20.26
N LEU A 42 -69.35 -39.71 21.34
CA LEU A 42 -69.27 -38.42 22.01
C LEU A 42 -67.94 -38.22 22.75
N GLU A 43 -67.39 -39.28 23.35
CA GLU A 43 -66.07 -39.22 23.99
C GLU A 43 -64.95 -38.92 22.99
N LEU A 44 -64.98 -39.56 21.81
CA LEU A 44 -64.00 -39.29 20.75
C LEU A 44 -64.13 -37.86 20.22
N ILE A 45 -65.35 -37.36 20.03
CA ILE A 45 -65.59 -35.97 19.61
C ILE A 45 -65.07 -34.98 20.66
N GLU A 46 -65.27 -35.23 21.95
CA GLU A 46 -64.79 -34.33 23.00
C GLU A 46 -63.25 -34.31 23.06
N LYS A 47 -62.61 -35.49 22.96
CA LYS A 47 -61.15 -35.58 22.84
C LYS A 47 -60.62 -34.82 21.61
N ALA A 48 -61.32 -34.89 20.47
CA ALA A 48 -60.98 -34.12 19.28
C ALA A 48 -61.11 -32.60 19.54
N ARG A 49 -62.21 -32.16 20.18
CA ARG A 49 -62.43 -30.75 20.53
C ARG A 49 -61.37 -30.18 21.49
N GLU A 50 -60.84 -31.00 22.39
CA GLU A 50 -59.75 -30.58 23.29
C GLU A 50 -58.38 -30.55 22.61
N SER A 51 -58.12 -31.47 21.67
CA SER A 51 -56.83 -31.60 20.99
C SER A 51 -56.62 -30.61 19.83
N VAL A 52 -57.67 -30.31 19.05
CA VAL A 52 -57.57 -29.40 17.88
C VAL A 52 -56.99 -28.01 18.25
N PRO A 53 -57.49 -27.29 19.27
CA PRO A 53 -56.94 -25.98 19.62
C PRO A 53 -55.48 -26.04 20.06
N ARG A 54 -55.05 -27.14 20.68
CA ARG A 54 -53.65 -27.34 21.07
C ARG A 54 -52.76 -27.55 19.85
N ALA A 55 -53.20 -28.35 18.88
CA ALA A 55 -52.49 -28.59 17.63
C ALA A 55 -52.34 -27.29 16.80
N VAL A 56 -53.41 -26.50 16.67
CA VAL A 56 -53.41 -25.23 15.92
C VAL A 56 -52.46 -24.21 16.55
N ARG A 57 -52.58 -23.94 17.86
CA ARG A 57 -51.67 -23.00 18.55
C ARG A 57 -50.21 -23.39 18.41
N ARG A 58 -49.92 -24.69 18.35
CA ARG A 58 -48.55 -25.17 18.17
C ARG A 58 -48.04 -24.98 16.74
N ALA A 59 -48.89 -25.22 15.74
CA ALA A 59 -48.55 -24.92 14.35
C ALA A 59 -48.25 -23.42 14.17
N GLU A 60 -49.07 -22.55 14.77
CA GLU A 60 -48.85 -21.10 14.79
C GLU A 60 -47.51 -20.74 15.46
N GLN A 61 -47.18 -21.36 16.60
CA GLN A 61 -45.90 -21.16 17.27
C GLN A 61 -44.72 -21.56 16.38
N ILE A 62 -44.80 -22.71 15.69
CA ILE A 62 -43.73 -23.18 14.81
C ILE A 62 -43.53 -22.21 13.64
N VAL A 63 -44.61 -21.69 13.07
CA VAL A 63 -44.53 -20.69 11.99
C VAL A 63 -43.88 -19.41 12.52
N ALA A 64 -44.29 -18.91 13.68
CA ALA A 64 -43.70 -17.73 14.29
C ALA A 64 -42.21 -17.90 14.60
N ASP A 65 -41.81 -19.07 15.12
CA ASP A 65 -40.42 -19.40 15.41
C ASP A 65 -39.60 -19.48 14.09
N ALA A 66 -40.16 -20.07 13.04
CA ALA A 66 -39.53 -20.14 11.72
C ALA A 66 -39.33 -18.74 11.10
N ASP A 67 -40.34 -17.87 11.19
CA ASP A 67 -40.25 -16.49 10.73
C ASP A 67 -39.19 -15.70 11.51
N ALA A 68 -39.10 -15.91 12.82
CA ALA A 68 -38.07 -15.29 13.66
C ALA A 68 -36.66 -15.75 13.25
N VAL A 69 -36.46 -17.05 13.01
CA VAL A 69 -35.18 -17.59 12.54
C VAL A 69 -34.83 -17.04 11.15
N LEU A 70 -35.79 -16.95 10.24
CA LEU A 70 -35.59 -16.36 8.91
C LEU A 70 -35.22 -14.89 8.99
N ALA A 71 -35.89 -14.11 9.84
CA ALA A 71 -35.57 -12.70 10.04
C ALA A 71 -34.16 -12.52 10.61
N GLN A 72 -33.79 -13.32 11.62
CA GLN A 72 -32.45 -13.31 12.18
C GLN A 72 -31.39 -13.70 11.14
N GLY A 73 -31.66 -14.74 10.34
CA GLY A 73 -30.77 -15.17 9.26
C GLY A 73 -30.55 -14.10 8.20
N LYS A 74 -31.61 -13.38 7.80
CA LYS A 74 -31.51 -12.25 6.87
C LYS A 74 -30.67 -11.10 7.45
N ALA A 75 -30.94 -10.71 8.70
CA ALA A 75 -30.17 -9.66 9.37
C ALA A 75 -28.68 -10.03 9.55
N GLU A 76 -28.38 -11.31 9.81
CA GLU A 76 -27.00 -11.79 9.87
C GLU A 76 -26.33 -11.75 8.49
N ALA A 77 -27.03 -12.22 7.45
CA ALA A 77 -26.52 -12.20 6.08
C ALA A 77 -26.21 -10.77 5.62
N GLU A 78 -27.11 -9.81 5.87
CA GLU A 78 -26.89 -8.39 5.60
C GLU A 78 -25.65 -7.86 6.32
N ARG A 79 -25.48 -8.23 7.60
CA ARG A 79 -24.31 -7.82 8.39
C ARG A 79 -23.01 -8.41 7.85
N ILE A 80 -23.02 -9.66 7.41
CA ILE A 80 -21.86 -10.33 6.81
C ILE A 80 -21.49 -9.63 5.50
N VAL A 81 -22.48 -9.34 4.65
CA VAL A 81 -22.24 -8.64 3.38
C VAL A 81 -21.66 -7.25 3.61
N LEU A 82 -22.21 -6.49 4.56
CA LEU A 82 -21.71 -5.15 4.90
C LEU A 82 -20.24 -5.21 5.37
N ARG A 83 -19.93 -6.11 6.30
CA ARG A 83 -18.54 -6.31 6.78
C ARG A 83 -17.60 -6.72 5.67
N ALA A 84 -18.03 -7.59 4.76
CA ALA A 84 -17.23 -8.02 3.63
C ALA A 84 -16.93 -6.86 2.66
N GLN A 85 -17.90 -5.97 2.44
CA GLN A 85 -17.72 -4.76 1.63
C GLN A 85 -16.73 -3.78 2.29
N GLU A 86 -16.89 -3.49 3.58
CA GLU A 86 -15.96 -2.65 4.34
C GLU A 86 -14.52 -3.19 4.32
N GLU A 87 -14.37 -4.51 4.48
CA GLU A 87 -13.08 -5.19 4.41
C GLU A 87 -12.45 -5.07 3.02
N ALA A 88 -13.24 -5.29 1.96
CA ALA A 88 -12.78 -5.17 0.58
C ALA A 88 -12.33 -3.74 0.26
N GLU A 89 -13.08 -2.72 0.70
CA GLU A 89 -12.70 -1.32 0.54
C GLU A 89 -11.39 -1.01 1.28
N ARG A 90 -11.21 -1.51 2.51
CA ARG A 90 -9.96 -1.33 3.27
C ARG A 90 -8.77 -1.98 2.57
N LEU A 91 -8.94 -3.19 2.04
CA LEU A 91 -7.88 -3.90 1.30
C LEU A 91 -7.51 -3.16 0.01
N ALA A 92 -8.51 -2.73 -0.78
CA ALA A 92 -8.28 -1.95 -1.99
C ALA A 92 -7.59 -0.61 -1.70
N ALA A 93 -7.97 0.08 -0.62
CA ALA A 93 -7.28 1.29 -0.18
C ALA A 93 -5.82 1.01 0.21
N SER A 94 -5.58 -0.08 0.95
CA SER A 94 -4.23 -0.48 1.37
C SER A 94 -3.35 -0.83 0.17
N GLU A 95 -3.86 -1.57 -0.80
CA GLU A 95 -3.15 -1.91 -2.03
C GLU A 95 -2.82 -0.65 -2.85
N ASN A 96 -3.75 0.29 -2.95
CA ASN A 96 -3.50 1.59 -3.59
C ASN A 96 -2.37 2.35 -2.90
N VAL A 97 -2.36 2.41 -1.57
CA VAL A 97 -1.29 3.07 -0.80
C VAL A 97 0.06 2.39 -1.05
N VAL A 98 0.10 1.05 -1.07
CA VAL A 98 1.34 0.30 -1.36
C VAL A 98 1.84 0.56 -2.78
N ARG A 99 0.95 0.55 -3.78
CA ARG A 99 1.30 0.89 -5.16
C ARG A 99 1.87 2.32 -5.27
N MET A 100 1.17 3.31 -4.70
CA MET A 100 1.65 4.69 -4.69
C MET A 100 2.99 4.86 -3.97
N ALA A 101 3.22 4.09 -2.90
CA ALA A 101 4.50 4.10 -2.19
C ALA A 101 5.64 3.54 -3.04
N ASN A 102 5.40 2.45 -3.79
CA ASN A 102 6.38 1.89 -4.73
C ASN A 102 6.67 2.86 -5.88
N ASP A 103 5.64 3.42 -6.51
CA ASP A 103 5.82 4.41 -7.60
C ASP A 103 6.65 5.61 -7.14
N ARG A 104 6.41 6.08 -5.91
CA ARG A 104 7.20 7.16 -5.30
C ARG A 104 8.63 6.72 -5.00
N ALA A 105 8.84 5.49 -4.53
CA ALA A 105 10.17 4.95 -4.28
C ALA A 105 10.98 4.89 -5.58
N ASP A 106 10.38 4.37 -6.66
CA ASP A 106 11.00 4.28 -7.97
C ASP A 106 11.36 5.67 -8.52
N ALA A 107 10.46 6.65 -8.38
CA ALA A 107 10.74 8.03 -8.78
C ALA A 107 11.90 8.65 -7.97
N ILE A 108 11.99 8.36 -6.67
CA ILE A 108 13.10 8.81 -5.81
C ILE A 108 14.41 8.17 -6.27
N VAL A 109 14.41 6.86 -6.53
CA VAL A 109 15.59 6.13 -7.00
C VAL A 109 16.07 6.68 -8.35
N SER A 110 15.17 6.82 -9.33
CA SER A 110 15.50 7.40 -10.64
C SER A 110 16.11 8.80 -10.50
N THR A 111 15.49 9.66 -9.68
CA THR A 111 16.01 11.02 -9.42
C THR A 111 17.38 10.98 -8.75
N ALA A 112 17.60 10.06 -7.82
CA ALA A 112 18.88 9.90 -7.14
C ALA A 112 19.98 9.42 -8.10
N GLU A 113 19.67 8.46 -8.97
CA GLU A 113 20.59 7.96 -10.00
C GLU A 113 20.97 9.05 -11.00
N GLU A 114 20.00 9.83 -11.48
CA GLU A 114 20.24 10.97 -12.36
C GLU A 114 21.18 12.00 -11.72
N ARG A 115 20.91 12.37 -10.46
CA ARG A 115 21.73 13.31 -9.69
C ARG A 115 23.13 12.76 -9.45
N ALA A 116 23.26 11.49 -9.09
CA ALA A 116 24.55 10.84 -8.89
C ALA A 116 25.36 10.83 -10.20
N GLY A 117 24.71 10.54 -11.34
CA GLY A 117 25.33 10.61 -12.65
C GLY A 117 25.78 12.03 -13.02
N ALA A 118 24.95 13.04 -12.77
CA ALA A 118 25.29 14.44 -13.01
C ALA A 118 26.46 14.90 -12.12
N LEU A 119 26.45 14.53 -10.83
CA LEU A 119 27.53 14.85 -9.91
C LEU A 119 28.84 14.22 -10.32
N ARG A 120 28.83 12.94 -10.74
CA ARG A 120 30.03 12.26 -11.22
C ARG A 120 30.63 12.94 -12.44
N ARG A 121 29.80 13.25 -13.45
CA ARG A 121 30.25 13.99 -14.64
C ARG A 121 30.83 15.36 -14.27
N GLY A 122 30.15 16.11 -13.40
CA GLY A 122 30.65 17.41 -12.94
C GLY A 122 31.99 17.31 -12.18
N ALA A 123 32.18 16.27 -11.38
CA ALA A 123 33.44 16.02 -10.69
C ALA A 123 34.58 15.63 -11.65
N ASP A 124 34.27 14.81 -12.66
CA ASP A 124 35.22 14.42 -13.71
C ASP A 124 35.65 15.65 -14.52
N GLU A 125 34.69 16.48 -14.97
CA GLU A 125 34.96 17.72 -15.71
C GLU A 125 35.75 18.74 -14.89
N TYR A 126 35.44 18.88 -13.59
CA TYR A 126 36.20 19.74 -12.69
C TYR A 126 37.65 19.26 -12.51
N SER A 127 37.83 17.95 -12.36
CA SER A 127 39.15 17.33 -12.21
C SER A 127 40.00 17.53 -13.46
N ASP A 128 39.43 17.28 -14.64
CA ASP A 128 40.09 17.51 -15.93
C ASP A 128 40.56 18.97 -16.09
N ARG A 129 39.65 19.92 -15.83
CA ARG A 129 39.97 21.35 -15.88
C ARG A 129 41.09 21.74 -14.90
N SER A 130 41.06 21.18 -13.69
CA SER A 130 42.05 21.46 -12.65
C SER A 130 43.43 20.89 -13.01
N LEU A 131 43.45 19.69 -13.58
CA LEU A 131 44.68 19.05 -14.08
C LEU A 131 45.25 19.80 -15.30
N ALA A 132 44.42 20.21 -16.25
CA ALA A 132 44.85 21.00 -17.40
C ALA A 132 45.43 22.36 -16.97
N PHE A 133 44.82 23.02 -15.98
CA PHE A 133 45.36 24.26 -15.41
C PHE A 133 46.73 24.02 -14.75
N LEU A 134 46.86 22.95 -13.95
CA LEU A 134 48.12 22.60 -13.31
C LEU A 134 49.22 22.26 -14.33
N GLU A 135 48.89 21.55 -15.40
CA GLU A 135 49.80 21.24 -16.50
C GLU A 135 50.36 22.51 -17.14
N ALA A 136 49.50 23.49 -17.45
CA ALA A 136 49.91 24.76 -18.01
C ALA A 136 50.89 25.51 -17.09
N GLU A 137 50.63 25.51 -15.78
CA GLU A 137 51.48 26.18 -14.80
C GLU A 137 52.85 25.49 -14.65
N ILE A 138 52.87 24.14 -14.65
CA ILE A 138 54.13 23.37 -14.64
C ILE A 138 54.94 23.65 -15.90
N ASN A 139 54.32 23.69 -17.07
CA ASN A 139 55.01 24.00 -18.33
C ASN A 139 55.63 25.41 -18.30
N ARG A 140 54.89 26.40 -17.78
CA ARG A 140 55.40 27.76 -17.59
C ARG A 140 56.60 27.80 -16.63
N LEU A 141 56.52 27.11 -15.50
CA LEU A 141 57.63 27.00 -14.55
C LEU A 141 58.83 26.29 -15.17
N ALA A 142 58.61 25.23 -15.95
CA ALA A 142 59.67 24.51 -16.65
C ALA A 142 60.40 25.40 -17.68
N GLU A 143 59.66 26.23 -18.42
CA GLU A 143 60.23 27.24 -19.33
C GLU A 143 61.06 28.27 -18.57
N GLN A 144 60.56 28.79 -17.44
CA GLN A 144 61.31 29.73 -16.59
C GLN A 144 62.60 29.11 -16.05
N VAL A 145 62.57 27.85 -15.63
CA VAL A 145 63.76 27.12 -15.18
C VAL A 145 64.75 26.91 -16.32
N ARG A 146 64.28 26.53 -17.52
CA ARG A 146 65.14 26.38 -18.71
C ARG A 146 65.83 27.70 -19.06
N ALA A 147 65.07 28.79 -19.14
CA ALA A 147 65.61 30.13 -19.39
C ALA A 147 66.63 30.55 -18.31
N GLY A 148 66.31 30.29 -17.03
CA GLY A 148 67.25 30.54 -15.92
C GLY A 148 68.55 29.75 -16.05
N ARG A 149 68.48 28.48 -16.48
CA ARG A 149 69.66 27.63 -16.74
C ARG A 149 70.48 28.12 -17.93
N GLU A 150 69.84 28.59 -19.01
CA GLU A 150 70.53 29.15 -20.17
C GLU A 150 71.29 30.43 -19.81
N VAL A 151 70.70 31.32 -19.00
CA VAL A 151 71.38 32.53 -18.49
C VAL A 151 72.60 32.15 -17.64
N LEU A 152 72.48 31.16 -16.75
CA LEU A 152 73.59 30.68 -15.94
C LEU A 152 74.69 30.03 -16.78
N ALA A 153 74.32 29.21 -17.78
CA ALA A 153 75.25 28.58 -18.71
C ALA A 153 76.02 29.64 -19.53
N GLY A 154 75.35 30.71 -19.97
CA GLY A 154 75.99 31.84 -20.64
C GLY A 154 77.01 32.57 -19.75
N ARG A 155 76.71 32.76 -18.46
CA ARG A 155 77.64 33.36 -17.49
C ARG A 155 78.85 32.46 -17.21
N LEU A 156 78.61 31.17 -17.01
CA LEU A 156 79.66 30.17 -16.82
C LEU A 156 80.52 30.02 -18.08
N GLY A 157 79.92 30.12 -19.27
CA GLY A 157 80.59 30.07 -20.57
C GLY A 157 81.43 31.32 -20.88
N GLY A 158 80.94 32.51 -20.51
CA GLY A 158 81.65 33.78 -20.64
C GLY A 158 82.83 33.91 -19.66
N ALA A 159 82.76 33.29 -18.49
CA ALA A 159 83.87 33.22 -17.54
C ALA A 159 85.08 32.41 -18.06
N GLN A 160 84.92 31.66 -19.16
CA GLN A 160 85.99 30.89 -19.81
C GLN A 160 86.73 31.69 -20.90
N HIS A 161 86.23 32.87 -21.29
CA HIS A 161 86.74 33.72 -22.37
C HIS A 161 86.87 35.20 -21.93
N GLY A 162 87.35 35.41 -20.71
CA GLY A 162 87.58 36.75 -20.13
C GLY A 162 88.91 36.82 -19.39
N GLU A 163 90.00 36.75 -20.13
CA GLU A 163 91.32 37.23 -19.69
C GLU A 163 91.21 38.74 -19.43
N GLY A 164 91.42 39.19 -18.18
CA GLY A 164 91.40 40.61 -17.81
C GLY A 164 92.72 41.33 -18.16
N PRO A 165 93.01 42.52 -17.60
CA PRO A 165 92.18 43.72 -17.40
C PRO A 165 92.87 45.04 -17.86
N GLU A 166 92.07 46.11 -18.06
CA GLU A 166 92.37 47.57 -17.85
C GLU A 166 93.53 48.28 -18.62
N PRO A 167 93.56 49.66 -18.74
CA PRO A 167 92.91 50.65 -17.88
C PRO A 167 92.19 51.83 -18.56
N ALA A 168 91.50 52.57 -17.69
CA ALA A 168 90.88 53.87 -17.85
C ALA A 168 91.59 54.87 -18.79
N GLN A 169 90.80 55.55 -19.63
CA GLN A 169 91.05 56.94 -19.97
C GLN A 169 89.77 57.76 -19.83
N GLU A 170 89.85 58.65 -18.85
CA GLU A 170 89.04 59.82 -18.62
C GLU A 170 88.93 60.70 -19.87
N SER A 171 87.71 60.96 -20.32
CA SER A 171 87.44 62.17 -21.11
C SER A 171 86.16 62.83 -20.60
N SER A 172 86.42 63.81 -19.76
CA SER A 172 85.51 64.82 -19.25
C SER A 172 84.85 65.61 -20.38
N ARG A 173 83.66 66.16 -20.08
CA ARG A 173 82.87 67.25 -20.72
C ARG A 173 81.62 66.74 -21.46
N ARG A 174 80.39 67.24 -21.24
CA ARG A 174 79.79 68.38 -20.50
C ARG A 174 78.27 68.05 -20.41
N PHE A 175 77.62 68.21 -19.25
CA PHE A 175 76.65 69.30 -18.92
C PHE A 175 75.50 69.46 -19.94
N ALA A 176 74.20 69.50 -19.64
CA ALA A 176 73.41 69.67 -18.42
C ALA A 176 71.95 69.24 -18.69
N GLY A 177 71.15 69.01 -17.64
CA GLY A 177 69.70 68.95 -17.78
C GLY A 177 68.98 68.21 -16.66
N TRP A 178 69.22 68.59 -15.41
CA TRP A 178 68.39 68.22 -14.26
C TRP A 178 67.01 68.86 -14.40
N SER A 179 65.92 68.09 -14.28
CA SER A 179 64.98 68.28 -13.17
C SER A 179 64.00 67.12 -13.02
N VAL A 180 64.16 66.44 -11.90
CA VAL A 180 63.14 65.62 -11.25
C VAL A 180 62.31 66.58 -10.41
N ASP A 181 60.99 66.45 -10.43
CA ASP A 181 60.22 66.79 -9.23
C ASP A 181 59.18 65.69 -8.91
N PRO A 182 59.21 65.14 -7.69
CA PRO A 182 58.31 64.10 -7.21
C PRO A 182 57.23 64.68 -6.27
N THR A 183 55.97 64.33 -6.49
CA THR A 183 54.91 64.37 -5.46
C THR A 183 54.08 63.09 -5.62
N ALA A 184 54.27 62.08 -4.78
CA ALA A 184 53.78 61.97 -3.40
C ALA A 184 52.25 61.80 -3.32
N SER A 185 51.86 60.53 -3.18
CA SER A 185 50.75 59.94 -2.43
C SER A 185 49.53 60.80 -2.06
N ARG A 186 48.35 60.28 -2.41
CA ARG A 186 47.39 59.75 -1.43
C ARG A 186 46.41 58.75 -2.04
#